data_AF-A0AAW8QMN6-F1
#
_entry.id   AF-A0AAW8QMN6-F1
#
_cell.length_a   1.000
_cell.length_b   1.000
_cell.length_c   1.000
_cell.angle_alpha   90.00
_cell.angle_beta   90.00
_cell.angle_gamma   90.00
#
_symmetry.space_group_name_H-M   'P 1'
#
loop_
_entity.id
_entity.type
_entity.pdbx_description
1 polymer ?
#
loop_
_entity_poly.entity_id
_entity_poly.type
_entity_poly.pdbx_seq_one_letter_code
_entity_poly.pdbx_strand_id
1 'polypeptide(L)' 'MILSFLKEDYLKQGTKPSQLLISYDIYYEILKGDGAIQSCYKLDKEGKLGIDICGCQVYVVDYLDSPFKWLV' A
#
# COMPACT_ATOMS: atom_id res chain seq x y z
N MET A 1 -7.06 6.51 -9.82
CA MET A 1 -6.93 6.50 -8.35
C MET A 1 -5.82 5.53 -8.00
N ILE A 2 -4.94 5.84 -7.04
CA ILE A 2 -3.73 5.04 -6.75
C ILE A 2 -4.05 3.57 -6.42
N LEU A 3 -5.18 3.29 -5.75
CA LEU A 3 -5.62 1.93 -5.45
C LEU A 3 -5.94 1.11 -6.71
N SER A 4 -6.51 1.73 -7.75
CA SER A 4 -6.78 1.06 -9.04
C SER A 4 -5.47 0.66 -9.71
N PHE A 5 -4.48 1.55 -9.68
CA PHE A 5 -3.16 1.29 -10.23
C PHE A 5 -2.45 0.15 -9.49
N LEU A 6 -2.46 0.17 -8.16
CA LEU A 6 -1.90 -0.92 -7.34
C LEU A 6 -2.58 -2.26 -7.63
N LYS A 7 -3.90 -2.27 -7.83
CA LYS A 7 -4.64 -3.47 -8.20
C LYS A 7 -4.25 -4.02 -9.57
N GLU A 8 -4.08 -3.15 -10.57
CA GLU A 8 -3.62 -3.57 -11.90
C GLU A 8 -2.19 -4.11 -11.87
N ASP A 9 -1.31 -3.49 -11.09
CA ASP A 9 0.06 -3.96 -10.92
C ASP A 9 0.12 -5.31 -10.21
N TYR A 10 -0.68 -5.47 -9.15
CA TYR A 10 -0.84 -6.74 -8.44
C TYR A 10 -1.23 -7.89 -9.38
N LEU A 11 -2.18 -7.65 -10.30
CA LEU A 11 -2.64 -8.66 -11.26
C LEU A 11 -1.59 -9.03 -12.30
N LYS A 12 -0.59 -8.16 -12.53
CA LYS A 12 0.54 -8.42 -13.44
C LYS A 12 1.66 -9.22 -12.76
N GLN A 13 1.66 -9.30 -11.43
CA GLN A 13 2.63 -10.11 -10.70
C GLN A 13 2.36 -11.59 -11.03
N GLY A 14 3.32 -12.26 -11.68
CA GLY A 14 3.20 -13.68 -12.06
C GLY A 14 3.10 -14.63 -10.86
N THR A 15 3.50 -14.15 -9.68
CA THR A 15 3.37 -14.82 -8.38
C THR A 15 2.56 -13.94 -7.45
N LYS A 16 1.68 -14.54 -6.63
CA LYS A 16 0.80 -13.80 -5.72
C LYS A 16 1.60 -13.12 -4.60
N PRO A 17 1.72 -11.78 -4.57
CA PRO A 17 2.40 -11.07 -3.49
C PRO A 17 1.74 -11.32 -2.13
N SER A 18 2.55 -11.37 -1.08
CA SER A 18 2.11 -11.48 0.31
C SER A 18 2.07 -10.12 1.02
N GLN A 19 2.94 -9.19 0.62
CA GLN A 19 3.06 -7.86 1.24
C GLN A 19 3.27 -6.76 0.19
N LEU A 20 2.82 -5.55 0.53
CA LEU A 20 3.03 -4.33 -0.23
C LEU A 20 3.80 -3.33 0.64
N LEU A 21 4.98 -2.95 0.21
CA LEU A 21 5.71 -1.82 0.77
C LEU A 21 5.37 -0.57 -0.02
N ILE A 22 5.07 0.54 0.64
CA ILE A 22 4.79 1.83 0.00
C ILE A 22 5.62 2.94 0.65
N SER A 23 5.95 3.97 -0.11
CA SER A 23 6.51 5.20 0.43
C SER A 23 5.43 6.04 1.12
N TYR A 24 5.85 7.02 1.93
CA TYR A 24 4.96 8.01 2.52
C TYR A 24 4.18 8.80 1.46
N ASP A 25 4.75 9.05 0.29
CA ASP A 25 4.05 9.74 -0.80
C ASP A 25 2.83 8.95 -1.28
N ILE A 26 3.00 7.64 -1.52
CA ILE A 26 1.90 6.75 -1.90
C ILE A 26 0.87 6.66 -0.78
N TYR A 27 1.32 6.61 0.48
CA TYR A 27 0.42 6.65 1.63
C TYR A 27 -0.46 7.90 1.63
N TYR A 28 0.10 9.09 1.42
CA TYR A 28 -0.69 10.33 1.34
C TYR A 28 -1.63 10.36 0.14
N GLU A 29 -1.24 9.80 -1.00
CA GLU A 29 -2.12 9.70 -2.18
C GLU A 29 -3.29 8.73 -1.92
N ILE A 30 -3.07 7.64 -1.18
CA ILE A 30 -4.15 6.74 -0.73
C ILE A 30 -5.12 7.50 0.19
N LEU A 31 -4.59 8.25 1.17
CA LEU A 31 -5.41 9.05 2.09
C LEU A 31 -6.26 10.11 1.37
N LYS A 32 -5.71 10.78 0.36
CA LYS A 32 -6.43 11.78 -0.44
C LYS A 32 -7.48 11.14 -1.34
N GLY A 33 -7.15 9.99 -1.95
CA GLY A 33 -8.00 9.31 -2.93
C GLY A 33 -9.27 8.71 -2.33
N ASP A 34 -9.20 8.24 -1.09
CA ASP A 34 -10.31 7.48 -0.46
C ASP A 34 -11.25 8.34 0.40
N GLY A 35 -10.96 9.64 0.54
CA GLY A 35 -11.90 10.68 0.98
C GLY A 35 -12.57 10.58 2.36
N ALA A 36 -12.54 9.44 3.07
CA ALA A 36 -13.52 9.23 4.14
C ALA A 36 -13.14 8.29 5.30
N ILE A 37 -12.03 7.55 5.26
CA ILE A 37 -11.75 6.57 6.34
C ILE A 37 -10.31 6.65 6.85
N GLN A 38 -9.89 7.83 7.34
CA GLN A 38 -8.58 8.02 7.98
C GLN A 38 -8.31 7.00 9.11
N SER A 39 -9.35 6.49 9.75
CA SER A 39 -9.27 5.49 10.83
C SER A 39 -8.71 4.14 10.36
N CYS A 40 -9.02 3.72 9.12
CA CYS A 40 -8.57 2.42 8.57
C CYS A 40 -7.14 2.50 8.01
N TYR A 41 -6.70 3.70 7.64
CA TYR A 41 -5.36 3.95 7.12
C TYR A 41 -4.38 4.39 8.21
N LYS A 42 -4.68 4.12 9.49
CA LYS A 42 -3.78 4.44 10.60
C LYS A 42 -2.59 3.50 10.60
N LEU A 43 -1.39 4.07 10.71
CA LEU A 43 -0.14 3.33 10.88
C LEU A 43 0.01 2.88 12.33
N ASP A 44 0.47 1.64 12.51
CA ASP A 44 0.96 1.18 13.81
C ASP A 44 2.42 1.60 14.04
N LYS A 45 3.02 1.11 15.14
CA LYS A 45 4.40 1.44 15.52
C LYS A 45 5.45 0.86 14.57
N GLU A 46 5.08 -0.10 13.73
CA GLU A 46 5.94 -0.78 12.77
C GLU A 46 5.71 -0.26 11.33
N GLY A 47 4.89 0.78 11.17
CA GLY A 47 4.53 1.33 9.86
C GLY A 47 3.51 0.49 9.11
N LYS A 48 2.89 -0.51 9.74
CA LYS A 48 1.84 -1.32 9.12
C LYS A 48 0.55 -0.53 9.02
N LEU A 49 -0.06 -0.60 7.86
CA LEU A 49 -1.40 -0.10 7.60
C LEU A 49 -2.44 -1.09 8.15
N GLY A 50 -3.43 -0.58 8.87
CA GLY A 50 -4.54 -1.38 9.41
C GLY A 50 -5.51 -1.94 8.36
N ILE A 51 -5.16 -1.88 7.08
CA ILE A 51 -5.97 -2.33 5.95
C ILE A 51 -5.09 -3.11 4.97
N ASP A 52 -5.69 -4.14 4.37
CA ASP A 52 -5.06 -4.90 3.31
C ASP A 52 -5.43 -4.33 1.94
N ILE A 53 -4.45 -4.27 1.04
CA ILE A 53 -4.69 -3.94 -0.38
C ILE A 53 -4.52 -5.23 -1.18
N CYS A 54 -5.59 -5.62 -1.91
CA CYS A 54 -5.62 -6.88 -2.67
C CYS A 54 -5.36 -8.15 -1.82
N GLY A 55 -5.68 -8.08 -0.52
CA GLY A 55 -5.40 -9.17 0.43
C GLY A 55 -3.93 -9.24 0.87
N CYS A 56 -3.12 -8.23 0.56
CA CYS A 56 -1.74 -8.09 1.01
C CYS A 56 -1.67 -7.10 2.17
N GLN A 57 -0.84 -7.44 3.16
CA GLN A 57 -0.51 -6.51 4.23
C GLN A 57 0.30 -5.35 3.66
N VAL A 58 -0.06 -4.13 4.06
CA VAL A 58 0.59 -2.92 3.56
C VAL A 58 1.47 -2.32 4.65
N TYR A 59 2.69 -1.93 4.30
CA TYR A 59 3.64 -1.27 5.19
C TYR A 59 4.14 0.02 4.55
N VAL A 60 4.16 1.09 5.32
CA VAL A 60 4.81 2.35 4.97
C VAL A 60 6.23 2.32 5.51
N VAL A 61 7.20 2.55 4.64
CA VAL A 61 8.63 2.50 5.00
C VAL A 61 9.34 3.79 4.63
N ASP A 62 10.38 4.13 5.40
CA ASP A 62 11.14 5.37 5.22
C ASP A 62 11.94 5.41 3.92
N TYR A 63 12.45 4.25 3.49
CA TYR A 63 13.30 4.13 2.30
C TYR A 63 12.79 3.05 1.37
N LEU A 64 12.44 3.46 0.14
CA LEU A 64 12.07 2.58 -0.95
C LEU A 64 12.65 3.15 -2.25
N ASP A 65 13.35 2.33 -3.04
CA ASP A 65 13.93 2.76 -4.34
C ASP A 65 12.85 3.00 -5.41
N SER A 66 11.60 2.64 -5.12
CA SER A 66 10.43 2.82 -5.96
C SER A 66 9.28 3.40 -5.14
N PRO A 67 8.19 3.91 -5.76
CA PRO A 67 7.06 4.42 -4.99
C PRO A 67 6.36 3.34 -4.15
N PHE A 68 6.36 2.11 -4.64
CA PHE A 68 5.90 0.93 -3.93
C PHE A 68 6.64 -0.31 -4.43
N LYS A 69 6.58 -1.41 -3.67
CA LYS A 69 7.21 -2.69 -3.99
C LYS A 69 6.37 -3.84 -3.46
N TRP A 70 6.07 -4.81 -4.32
CA TRP A 70 5.47 -6.07 -3.92
C TRP A 70 6.53 -7.04 -3.42
N LEU A 71 6.26 -7.69 -2.28
CA LEU A 71 7.05 -8.81 -1.78
C LEU A 71 6.25 -10.09 -1.99
N VAL A 72 6.93 -11.11 -2.52
CA VAL A 72 6.38 -12.45 -2.76
C VAL A 72 6.66 -13.31 -1.53
#